data_AF-A0A9D6XR86-F1
#
_entry.id   AF-A0A9D6XR86-F1
#
_cell.length_a   1.000
_cell.length_b   1.000
_cell.length_c   1.000
_cell.angle_alpha   90.00
_cell.angle_beta   90.00
_cell.angle_gamma   90.00
#
_symmetry.space_group_name_H-M   'P 1'
#
loop_
_entity.id
_entity.type
_entity.pdbx_description
1 polymer ?
#
loop_
_entity_poly.entity_id
_entity_poly.type
_entity_poly.pdbx_seq_one_letter_code
_entity_poly.pdbx_strand_id
1 'polypeptide(L)'
;MRTHLGCTGRVELGKLSPETQQRLEKIPATWLEIAPETNSLVVRHVQPDDVPALREITGELFDYLTAIQEQERRQIPGGALYYLDEQTGQSVRIKVWEGAFVTVAWAQPDYSRAKWERYREGPTPVVFDAYQRLNGVVKFQPRLGAVEEVQVVIDHFSGLYPQGEFEAMQVGDNLEVRFFDVNASVLELIQTLKAQANPAASLEGEIDVSSFRSGDVEDYCRFAIRGGEIWIARPNLWADLPQAPPKKVETAA
;
A
#
# COMPACT_ATOMS: atom_id res chain seq x y z
N MET A 1 -16.11 -14.72 8.47
CA MET A 1 -16.93 -13.74 7.72
C MET A 1 -15.99 -12.94 6.84
N ARG A 2 -16.00 -13.17 5.52
CA ARG A 2 -15.17 -12.43 4.56
C ARG A 2 -15.90 -11.13 4.20
N THR A 3 -15.46 -10.01 4.75
CA THR A 3 -15.88 -8.67 4.32
C THR A 3 -14.63 -7.87 4.00
N HIS A 4 -13.89 -8.29 2.98
CA HIS A 4 -12.83 -7.48 2.40
C HIS A 4 -13.21 -7.28 0.95
N LEU A 5 -13.84 -6.14 0.68
CA LEU A 5 -14.03 -5.70 -0.69
C LEU A 5 -12.63 -5.52 -1.29
N GLY A 6 -12.32 -6.21 -2.38
CA GLY A 6 -11.08 -6.00 -3.13
C GLY A 6 -10.96 -4.59 -3.72
N CYS A 7 -11.98 -3.74 -3.54
CA CYS A 7 -11.97 -2.34 -3.93
C CYS A 7 -12.43 -1.46 -2.74
N THR A 8 -11.76 -0.32 -2.53
CA THR A 8 -12.13 0.68 -1.52
C THR A 8 -11.99 2.08 -2.09
N GLY A 9 -12.44 3.09 -1.35
CA GLY A 9 -12.34 4.50 -1.73
C GLY A 9 -13.66 5.09 -2.19
N ARG A 10 -13.58 6.31 -2.75
CA ARG A 10 -14.73 7.08 -3.21
C ARG A 10 -14.33 8.16 -4.21
N VAL A 11 -15.31 8.57 -5.02
CA VAL A 11 -15.19 9.71 -5.94
C VAL A 11 -16.27 10.73 -5.59
N GLU A 12 -15.86 11.92 -5.17
CA GLU A 12 -16.79 13.02 -4.91
C GLU A 12 -17.23 13.62 -6.24
N LEU A 13 -18.55 13.73 -6.46
CA LEU A 13 -19.12 14.32 -7.68
C LEU A 13 -19.44 15.81 -7.51
N GLY A 14 -19.41 16.32 -6.28
CA GLY A 14 -19.71 17.71 -5.98
C GLY A 14 -21.21 18.03 -6.10
N LYS A 15 -21.54 19.25 -6.51
CA LYS A 15 -22.93 19.68 -6.67
C LYS A 15 -23.46 19.25 -8.02
N LEU A 16 -24.49 18.41 -8.01
CA LEU A 16 -25.21 17.96 -9.19
C LEU A 16 -26.62 18.53 -9.20
N SER A 17 -27.16 18.77 -10.39
CA SER A 17 -28.58 19.10 -10.55
C SER A 17 -29.46 17.88 -10.21
N PRO A 18 -30.72 18.11 -9.78
CA PRO A 18 -31.65 17.02 -9.51
C PRO A 18 -31.89 16.11 -10.71
N GLU A 19 -31.86 16.67 -11.93
CA GLU A 19 -32.00 15.88 -13.16
C GLU A 19 -30.81 14.93 -13.36
N THR A 20 -29.59 15.43 -13.14
CA THR A 20 -28.38 14.61 -13.22
C THR A 20 -28.38 13.54 -12.14
N GLN A 21 -28.72 13.86 -10.88
CA GLN A 21 -28.84 12.86 -9.81
C GLN A 21 -29.80 11.72 -10.17
N GLN A 22 -31.02 12.05 -10.62
CA GLN A 22 -32.00 11.04 -11.05
C GLN A 22 -31.54 10.20 -12.24
N ARG A 23 -30.70 10.76 -13.11
CA ARG A 23 -30.13 10.02 -14.24
C ARG A 23 -29.09 9.02 -13.76
N LEU A 24 -28.22 9.45 -12.85
CA LEU A 24 -27.16 8.59 -12.34
C LEU A 24 -27.72 7.45 -11.46
N GLU A 25 -28.79 7.68 -10.69
CA GLU A 25 -29.49 6.64 -9.92
C GLU A 25 -30.06 5.49 -10.80
N LYS A 26 -30.24 5.72 -12.10
CA LYS A 26 -30.75 4.73 -13.06
C LYS A 26 -29.65 3.93 -13.76
N ILE A 27 -28.38 4.27 -13.54
CA ILE A 27 -27.26 3.56 -14.16
C ILE A 27 -27.18 2.16 -13.53
N PRO A 28 -27.27 1.09 -14.34
CA PRO A 28 -27.08 -0.26 -13.83
C PRO A 28 -25.60 -0.45 -13.48
N ALA A 29 -25.31 -0.59 -12.20
CA ALA A 29 -23.97 -0.79 -11.69
C ALA A 29 -23.95 -1.90 -10.62
N THR A 30 -22.87 -2.65 -10.61
CA THR A 30 -22.63 -3.83 -9.78
C THR A 30 -21.58 -3.54 -8.72
N TRP A 31 -20.58 -2.73 -9.04
CA TRP A 31 -19.46 -2.38 -8.16
C TRP A 31 -19.60 -1.00 -7.52
N LEU A 32 -20.15 -0.03 -8.23
CA LEU A 32 -20.26 1.34 -7.78
C LEU A 32 -21.73 1.70 -7.50
N GLU A 33 -21.93 2.54 -6.50
CA GLU A 33 -23.22 3.06 -6.12
C GLU A 33 -23.11 4.55 -5.83
N ILE A 34 -24.18 5.29 -6.11
CA ILE A 34 -24.29 6.68 -5.68
C ILE A 34 -24.73 6.73 -4.23
N ALA A 35 -23.95 7.47 -3.45
CA ALA A 35 -24.26 7.93 -2.11
C ALA A 35 -24.90 9.33 -2.21
N PRO A 36 -26.25 9.45 -2.28
CA PRO A 36 -26.93 10.72 -2.53
C PRO A 36 -26.72 11.75 -1.42
N GLU A 37 -26.47 11.31 -0.19
CA GLU A 37 -26.21 12.17 0.96
C GLU A 37 -24.87 12.92 0.87
N THR A 38 -23.90 12.36 0.17
CA THR A 38 -22.58 12.97 -0.06
C THR A 38 -22.38 13.43 -1.49
N ASN A 39 -23.26 13.05 -2.43
CA ASN A 39 -23.03 13.15 -3.87
C ASN A 39 -21.70 12.52 -4.27
N SER A 40 -21.47 11.28 -3.84
CA SER A 40 -20.25 10.53 -4.16
C SER A 40 -20.56 9.18 -4.78
N LEU A 41 -19.60 8.65 -5.53
CA LEU A 41 -19.58 7.24 -5.93
C LEU A 41 -18.79 6.47 -4.89
N VAL A 42 -19.40 5.43 -4.35
CA VAL A 42 -18.83 4.53 -3.34
C VAL A 42 -18.82 3.10 -3.85
N VAL A 43 -17.93 2.28 -3.30
CA VAL A 43 -17.86 0.85 -3.63
C VAL A 43 -18.99 0.10 -2.90
N ARG A 44 -19.82 -0.62 -3.64
CA ARG A 44 -20.89 -1.48 -3.14
C ARG A 44 -20.36 -2.86 -2.72
N HIS A 45 -21.13 -3.56 -1.88
CA HIS A 45 -20.86 -4.96 -1.52
C HIS A 45 -20.88 -5.88 -2.77
N VAL A 46 -19.74 -6.53 -3.03
CA VAL A 46 -19.44 -7.33 -4.23
C VAL A 46 -20.28 -8.61 -4.30
N GLN A 47 -20.88 -8.89 -5.46
CA GLN A 47 -21.19 -10.27 -5.85
C GLN A 47 -20.02 -10.86 -6.64
N PRO A 48 -19.65 -12.13 -6.41
CA PRO A 48 -18.65 -12.80 -7.22
C PRO A 48 -19.22 -13.02 -8.63
N ASP A 49 -18.83 -12.17 -9.56
CA ASP A 49 -19.09 -12.35 -11.00
C ASP A 49 -17.84 -12.91 -11.70
N ASP A 50 -18.05 -13.63 -12.82
CA ASP A 50 -16.99 -14.23 -13.63
C ASP A 50 -16.20 -13.20 -14.48
N VAL A 51 -16.42 -11.91 -14.25
CA VAL A 51 -15.83 -10.81 -15.04
C VAL A 51 -14.71 -10.12 -14.24
N PRO A 52 -13.57 -9.78 -14.87
CA PRO A 52 -12.48 -9.09 -14.17
C PRO A 52 -12.95 -7.79 -13.51
N ALA A 53 -12.88 -7.72 -12.18
CA ALA A 53 -13.39 -6.61 -11.38
C ALA A 53 -12.86 -5.23 -11.83
N LEU A 54 -11.56 -5.13 -12.14
CA LEU A 54 -10.97 -3.86 -12.58
C LEU A 54 -11.64 -3.32 -13.85
N ARG A 55 -12.05 -4.20 -14.77
CA ARG A 55 -12.77 -3.81 -16.00
C ARG A 55 -14.15 -3.26 -15.68
N GLU A 56 -14.87 -3.91 -14.79
CA GLU A 56 -16.23 -3.48 -14.39
C GLU A 56 -16.18 -2.17 -13.61
N ILE A 57 -15.30 -2.05 -12.61
CA ILE A 57 -15.14 -0.81 -11.82
C ILE A 57 -14.81 0.37 -12.74
N THR A 58 -13.90 0.18 -13.70
CA THR A 58 -13.51 1.27 -14.63
C THR A 58 -14.61 1.58 -15.65
N GLY A 59 -15.34 0.57 -16.12
CA GLY A 59 -16.49 0.73 -17.02
C GLY A 59 -17.64 1.49 -16.35
N GLU A 60 -18.08 1.04 -15.17
CA GLU A 60 -19.15 1.69 -14.41
C GLU A 60 -18.77 3.13 -14.05
N LEU A 61 -17.53 3.38 -13.63
CA LEU A 61 -17.05 4.74 -13.37
C LEU A 61 -17.16 5.62 -14.61
N PHE A 62 -16.83 5.09 -15.78
CA PHE A 62 -16.96 5.82 -17.04
C PHE A 62 -18.42 6.10 -17.39
N ASP A 63 -19.33 5.15 -17.19
CA ASP A 63 -20.77 5.33 -17.41
C ASP A 63 -21.34 6.45 -16.52
N TYR A 64 -20.98 6.46 -15.22
CA TYR A 64 -21.34 7.55 -14.31
C TYR A 64 -20.78 8.90 -14.78
N LEU A 65 -19.48 8.99 -15.06
CA LEU A 65 -18.85 10.26 -15.43
C LEU A 65 -19.37 10.81 -16.76
N THR A 66 -19.68 9.94 -17.73
CA THR A 66 -20.21 10.36 -19.04
C THR A 66 -21.67 10.82 -18.98
N ALA A 67 -22.46 10.28 -18.04
CA ALA A 67 -23.84 10.70 -17.84
C ALA A 67 -23.99 12.10 -17.21
N ILE A 68 -22.93 12.61 -16.57
CA ILE A 68 -22.88 13.97 -16.00
C ILE A 68 -22.67 15.00 -17.12
N GLN A 69 -23.38 16.12 -17.06
CA GLN A 69 -23.23 17.17 -18.08
C GLN A 69 -21.86 17.83 -18.00
N GLU A 70 -21.35 18.35 -19.11
CA GLU A 70 -19.98 18.92 -19.16
C GLU A 70 -19.78 20.06 -18.15
N GLN A 71 -20.78 20.91 -17.96
CA GLN A 71 -20.72 22.03 -17.01
C GLN A 71 -20.56 21.55 -15.57
N GLU A 72 -21.27 20.49 -15.19
CA GLU A 72 -21.21 19.88 -13.86
C GLU A 72 -19.92 19.06 -13.70
N ARG A 73 -19.50 18.33 -14.74
CA ARG A 73 -18.24 17.57 -14.75
C ARG A 73 -17.04 18.42 -14.41
N ARG A 74 -16.99 19.65 -14.92
CA ARG A 74 -15.91 20.61 -14.65
C ARG A 74 -15.80 21.00 -13.16
N GLN A 75 -16.84 20.77 -12.37
CA GLN A 75 -16.89 21.07 -10.93
C GLN A 75 -16.71 19.83 -10.05
N ILE A 76 -16.55 18.64 -10.64
CA ILE A 76 -16.28 17.40 -9.90
C ILE A 76 -14.97 17.57 -9.14
N PRO A 77 -14.97 17.45 -7.80
CA PRO A 77 -13.75 17.49 -7.00
C PRO A 77 -12.83 16.30 -7.26
N GLY A 78 -13.42 15.15 -7.58
CA GLY A 78 -12.71 13.91 -7.87
C GLY A 78 -12.51 13.04 -6.63
N GLY A 79 -11.54 12.14 -6.70
CA GLY A 79 -11.27 11.16 -5.66
C GLY A 79 -10.47 9.98 -6.20
N ALA A 80 -10.45 8.88 -5.46
CA ALA A 80 -9.74 7.68 -5.88
C ALA A 80 -10.43 6.43 -5.37
N LEU A 81 -10.42 5.41 -6.24
CA LEU A 81 -10.72 4.03 -5.91
C LEU A 81 -9.41 3.25 -5.88
N TYR A 82 -9.27 2.35 -4.92
CA TYR A 82 -8.13 1.49 -4.74
C TYR A 82 -8.60 0.05 -4.88
N TYR A 83 -8.20 -0.58 -5.97
CA TYR A 83 -8.48 -1.97 -6.26
C TYR A 83 -7.25 -2.83 -5.97
N LEU A 84 -7.49 -4.06 -5.57
CA LEU A 84 -6.50 -5.03 -5.20
C LEU A 84 -6.84 -6.32 -5.92
N ASP A 85 -5.99 -6.67 -6.88
CA ASP A 85 -6.13 -7.90 -7.62
C ASP A 85 -5.71 -9.06 -6.71
N GLU A 86 -6.67 -9.88 -6.29
CA GLU A 86 -6.42 -11.03 -5.42
C GLU A 86 -5.58 -12.12 -6.10
N GLN A 87 -5.60 -12.21 -7.43
CA GLN A 87 -4.83 -13.22 -8.16
C GLN A 87 -3.35 -12.86 -8.22
N THR A 88 -3.04 -11.59 -8.44
CA THR A 88 -1.67 -11.11 -8.63
C THR A 88 -1.09 -10.44 -7.38
N GLY A 89 -1.92 -10.12 -6.40
CA GLY A 89 -1.54 -9.30 -5.23
C GLY A 89 -1.31 -7.82 -5.57
N GLN A 90 -1.58 -7.40 -6.81
CA GLN A 90 -1.23 -6.08 -7.29
C GLN A 90 -2.29 -5.03 -6.89
N SER A 91 -1.85 -3.92 -6.31
CA SER A 91 -2.73 -2.79 -6.04
C SER A 91 -2.79 -1.82 -7.21
N VAL A 92 -3.99 -1.33 -7.47
CA VAL A 92 -4.33 -0.44 -8.58
C VAL A 92 -5.06 0.77 -8.02
N ARG A 93 -4.65 1.97 -8.41
CA ARG A 93 -5.35 3.21 -8.11
C ARG A 93 -6.05 3.73 -9.36
N ILE A 94 -7.36 3.92 -9.26
CA ILE A 94 -8.18 4.59 -10.26
C ILE A 94 -8.51 5.97 -9.69
N LYS A 95 -7.80 6.99 -10.15
CA LYS A 95 -7.97 8.36 -9.66
C LYS A 95 -8.81 9.17 -10.64
N VAL A 96 -9.87 9.78 -10.10
CA VAL A 96 -10.64 10.83 -10.78
C VAL A 96 -10.10 12.17 -10.31
N TRP A 97 -9.58 12.94 -11.24
CA TRP A 97 -9.10 14.29 -11.01
C TRP A 97 -10.26 15.29 -11.09
N GLU A 98 -10.00 16.50 -10.61
CA GLU A 98 -10.90 17.62 -10.82
C GLU A 98 -11.23 17.75 -12.31
N GLY A 99 -12.50 17.92 -12.64
CA GLY A 99 -12.96 17.98 -14.02
C GLY A 99 -13.19 16.62 -14.69
N ALA A 100 -13.28 15.53 -13.92
CA ALA A 100 -13.62 14.18 -14.37
C ALA A 100 -12.55 13.45 -15.22
N PHE A 101 -11.30 13.90 -15.18
CA PHE A 101 -10.20 13.19 -15.86
C PHE A 101 -9.80 11.94 -15.05
N VAL A 102 -9.62 10.79 -15.71
CA VAL A 102 -9.33 9.52 -15.02
C VAL A 102 -7.91 9.05 -15.32
N THR A 103 -7.18 8.63 -14.29
CA THR A 103 -5.90 7.92 -14.41
C THR A 103 -5.96 6.59 -13.69
N VAL A 104 -5.49 5.53 -14.34
CA VAL A 104 -5.31 4.20 -13.75
C VAL A 104 -3.82 3.93 -13.58
N ALA A 105 -3.43 3.40 -12.43
CA ALA A 105 -2.03 3.15 -12.13
C ALA A 105 -1.86 1.96 -11.22
N TRP A 106 -0.72 1.27 -11.37
CA TRP A 106 -0.36 0.14 -10.53
C TRP A 106 0.65 0.59 -9.48
N ALA A 107 0.51 0.06 -8.26
CA ALA A 107 1.41 0.37 -7.17
C ALA A 107 2.81 -0.13 -7.50
N GLN A 108 3.79 0.76 -7.43
CA GLN A 108 5.20 0.44 -7.65
C GLN A 108 5.99 1.07 -6.50
N PRO A 109 6.48 0.27 -5.53
CA PRO A 109 7.26 0.81 -4.43
C PRO A 109 8.54 1.50 -4.91
N ASP A 110 8.58 2.83 -4.85
CA ASP A 110 9.77 3.63 -5.17
C ASP A 110 10.28 4.36 -3.93
N TYR A 111 11.49 4.01 -3.50
CA TYR A 111 12.18 4.64 -2.36
C TYR A 111 13.07 5.82 -2.77
N SER A 112 13.29 6.07 -4.07
CA SER A 112 14.18 7.14 -4.56
C SER A 112 13.72 8.54 -4.13
N ARG A 113 12.41 8.69 -3.93
CA ARG A 113 11.76 9.94 -3.48
C ARG A 113 11.15 9.81 -2.09
N ALA A 114 11.43 8.72 -1.36
CA ALA A 114 10.88 8.50 -0.04
C ALA A 114 11.44 9.54 0.96
N LYS A 115 10.56 10.00 1.83
CA LYS A 115 10.97 10.81 2.98
C LYS A 115 11.51 9.87 4.06
N TRP A 116 12.75 10.09 4.46
CA TRP A 116 13.41 9.34 5.53
C TRP A 116 13.14 9.99 6.88
N GLU A 117 12.66 9.20 7.83
CA GLU A 117 12.38 9.64 9.18
C GLU A 117 13.17 8.79 10.17
N ARG A 118 13.73 9.41 11.21
CA ARG A 118 14.46 8.66 12.23
C ARG A 118 13.47 7.82 13.04
N TYR A 119 13.74 6.53 13.16
CA TYR A 119 12.94 5.64 13.99
C TYR A 119 13.13 5.99 15.47
N ARG A 120 12.04 6.36 16.14
CA ARG A 120 11.99 6.65 17.57
C ARG A 120 11.13 5.57 18.20
N GLU A 121 11.78 4.62 18.86
CA GLU A 121 11.14 3.47 19.52
C GLU A 121 9.80 3.85 20.17
N GLY A 122 8.71 3.34 19.61
CA GLY A 122 7.35 3.76 19.90
C GLY A 122 6.37 3.25 18.84
N PRO A 123 5.06 3.56 18.98
CA PRO A 123 4.04 3.11 18.03
C PRO A 123 4.38 3.61 16.62
N THR A 124 4.78 2.66 15.76
CA THR A 124 5.18 2.94 14.38
C THR A 124 4.22 2.20 13.47
N PRO A 125 3.44 2.89 12.63
CA PRO A 125 2.54 2.22 11.71
C PRO A 125 3.36 1.47 10.66
N VAL A 126 3.21 0.15 10.69
CA VAL A 126 3.77 -0.84 9.77
C VAL A 126 2.66 -1.86 9.50
N VAL A 127 2.83 -2.69 8.47
CA VAL A 127 1.90 -3.79 8.16
C VAL A 127 1.63 -4.59 9.43
N PHE A 128 0.38 -4.98 9.66
CA PHE A 128 0.02 -5.76 10.85
C PHE A 128 0.84 -7.06 10.94
N ASP A 129 1.43 -7.33 12.10
CA ASP A 129 2.45 -8.39 12.30
C ASP A 129 2.06 -9.75 11.72
N ALA A 130 0.79 -10.16 11.85
CA ALA A 130 0.30 -11.44 11.31
C ALA A 130 0.37 -11.56 9.78
N TYR A 131 0.60 -10.46 9.06
CA TYR A 131 0.68 -10.41 7.61
C TYR A 131 2.02 -9.88 7.09
N GLN A 132 2.96 -9.50 7.97
CA GLN A 132 4.24 -8.95 7.55
C GLN A 132 5.03 -9.93 6.69
N ARG A 133 5.65 -9.41 5.63
CA ARG A 133 6.58 -10.10 4.75
C ARG A 133 7.88 -9.32 4.71
N LEU A 134 8.88 -9.87 5.39
CA LEU A 134 10.18 -9.25 5.58
C LEU A 134 11.18 -9.74 4.52
N ASN A 135 11.85 -8.80 3.87
CA ASN A 135 12.94 -9.06 2.95
C ASN A 135 14.12 -8.16 3.28
N GLY A 136 15.35 -8.66 3.22
CA GLY A 136 16.51 -7.80 3.41
C GLY A 136 17.73 -8.49 3.96
N VAL A 137 18.73 -7.66 4.28
CA VAL A 137 20.01 -8.12 4.81
C VAL A 137 20.47 -7.15 5.89
N VAL A 138 20.84 -7.69 7.05
CA VAL A 138 21.41 -6.96 8.17
C VAL A 138 22.71 -7.61 8.59
N LYS A 139 23.72 -6.81 8.91
CA LYS A 139 25.02 -7.25 9.41
C LYS A 139 25.39 -6.50 10.67
N PHE A 140 26.05 -7.17 11.60
CA PHE A 140 26.56 -6.55 12.84
C PHE A 140 27.61 -7.42 13.50
N GLN A 141 28.41 -6.84 14.40
CA GLN A 141 29.27 -7.63 15.29
C GLN A 141 28.40 -8.22 16.40
N PRO A 142 28.29 -9.56 16.50
CA PRO A 142 27.33 -10.18 17.40
C PRO A 142 27.86 -10.32 18.83
N ARG A 143 26.96 -10.28 19.81
CA ARG A 143 27.20 -10.91 21.12
C ARG A 143 27.15 -12.44 21.00
N LEU A 144 27.73 -13.14 21.97
CA LEU A 144 27.54 -14.59 22.09
C LEU A 144 26.05 -14.91 22.21
N GLY A 145 25.57 -15.88 21.44
CA GLY A 145 24.15 -16.27 21.41
C GLY A 145 23.26 -15.46 20.47
N ALA A 146 23.81 -14.52 19.70
CA ALA A 146 23.00 -13.63 18.86
C ALA A 146 22.18 -14.37 17.78
N VAL A 147 22.71 -15.47 17.24
CA VAL A 147 22.02 -16.26 16.21
C VAL A 147 20.75 -16.88 16.77
N GLU A 148 20.86 -17.48 17.96
CA GLU A 148 19.76 -18.13 18.65
C GLU A 148 18.67 -17.12 19.03
N GLU A 149 19.05 -15.94 19.53
CA GLU A 149 18.11 -14.87 19.89
C GLU A 149 17.37 -14.32 18.66
N VAL A 150 18.05 -14.16 17.52
CA VAL A 150 17.40 -13.75 16.26
C VAL A 150 16.46 -14.86 15.76
N GLN A 151 16.90 -16.12 15.82
CA GLN A 151 16.08 -17.27 15.41
C GLN A 151 14.79 -17.37 16.23
N VAL A 152 14.86 -17.15 17.55
CA VAL A 152 13.68 -17.16 18.43
C VAL A 152 12.62 -16.17 17.97
N VAL A 153 13.00 -14.96 17.54
CA VAL A 153 12.02 -13.97 17.04
C VAL A 153 11.37 -14.42 15.74
N ILE A 154 12.15 -15.05 14.85
CA ILE A 154 11.67 -15.51 13.55
C ILE A 154 10.74 -16.72 13.70
N ASP A 155 11.07 -17.62 14.64
CA ASP A 155 10.25 -18.79 14.95
C ASP A 155 8.96 -18.40 15.70
N HIS A 156 8.92 -17.24 16.37
CA HIS A 156 7.69 -16.62 16.87
C HIS A 156 6.94 -15.88 15.76
N PHE A 157 6.71 -16.56 14.64
CA PHE A 157 5.92 -16.00 13.54
C PHE A 157 4.53 -15.59 14.04
N SER A 158 4.09 -14.40 13.64
CA SER A 158 2.83 -13.82 14.12
C SER A 158 1.61 -14.26 13.29
N GLY A 159 1.85 -14.97 12.18
CA GLY A 159 0.83 -15.53 11.28
C GLY A 159 0.36 -16.94 11.67
N LEU A 160 -0.42 -17.56 10.78
CA LEU A 160 -0.96 -18.92 11.00
C LEU A 160 0.07 -20.03 10.77
N TYR A 161 1.11 -19.75 9.97
CA TYR A 161 2.14 -20.71 9.60
C TYR A 161 3.49 -19.98 9.46
N PRO A 162 4.62 -20.65 9.72
CA PRO A 162 5.92 -20.11 9.38
C PRO A 162 6.02 -19.95 7.86
N GLN A 163 6.50 -18.79 7.41
CA GLN A 163 6.70 -18.48 6.00
C GLN A 163 8.06 -17.80 5.81
N GLY A 164 8.67 -18.08 4.67
CA GLY A 164 9.95 -17.49 4.26
C GLY A 164 11.17 -18.33 4.56
N GLU A 165 12.31 -17.79 4.15
CA GLU A 165 13.63 -18.34 4.37
C GLU A 165 14.48 -17.34 5.15
N PHE A 166 15.26 -17.87 6.08
CA PHE A 166 16.18 -17.13 6.92
C PHE A 166 17.56 -17.77 6.85
N GLU A 167 18.58 -16.95 6.68
CA GLU A 167 19.97 -17.39 6.68
C GLU A 167 20.78 -16.49 7.62
N ALA A 168 21.48 -17.10 8.57
CA ALA A 168 22.42 -16.45 9.46
C ALA A 168 23.82 -17.02 9.22
N MET A 169 24.75 -16.18 8.77
CA MET A 169 26.12 -16.58 8.42
C MET A 169 27.14 -15.69 9.11
N GLN A 170 28.15 -16.32 9.73
CA GLN A 170 29.30 -15.61 10.26
C GLN A 170 30.27 -15.23 9.12
N VAL A 171 30.53 -13.95 8.94
CA VAL A 171 31.45 -13.37 7.94
C VAL A 171 32.52 -12.55 8.65
N GLY A 172 33.67 -13.17 8.90
CA GLY A 172 34.71 -12.58 9.75
C GLY A 172 34.17 -12.36 11.17
N ASP A 173 34.27 -11.13 11.67
CA ASP A 173 33.75 -10.76 13.00
C ASP A 173 32.26 -10.36 12.97
N ASN A 174 31.62 -10.34 11.80
CA ASN A 174 30.21 -9.95 11.68
C ASN A 174 29.30 -11.18 11.51
N LEU A 175 28.12 -11.10 12.08
CA LEU A 175 26.99 -11.93 11.72
C LEU A 175 26.20 -11.20 10.62
N GLU A 176 26.03 -11.85 9.48
CA GLU A 176 25.13 -11.43 8.41
C GLU A 176 23.85 -12.25 8.48
N VAL A 177 22.71 -11.56 8.39
CA VAL A 177 21.38 -12.09 8.56
C VAL A 177 20.55 -11.71 7.35
N ARG A 178 20.03 -12.70 6.63
CA ARG A 178 19.24 -12.52 5.41
C ARG A 178 17.81 -13.01 5.63
N PHE A 179 16.88 -12.25 5.09
CA PHE A 179 15.45 -12.53 5.15
C PHE A 179 14.92 -12.59 3.72
N PHE A 180 14.22 -13.67 3.38
CA PHE A 180 13.50 -13.80 2.13
C PHE A 180 12.07 -14.20 2.42
N ASP A 181 11.14 -13.27 2.20
CA ASP A 181 9.71 -13.44 2.49
C ASP A 181 9.43 -13.99 3.91
N VAL A 182 10.13 -13.50 4.94
CA VAL A 182 9.94 -13.99 6.32
C VAL A 182 8.69 -13.38 6.97
N ASN A 183 7.82 -14.20 7.57
CA ASN A 183 6.72 -13.73 8.41
C ASN A 183 7.16 -13.62 9.88
N ALA A 184 7.62 -12.44 10.29
CA ALA A 184 7.95 -12.13 11.68
C ALA A 184 7.65 -10.66 11.98
N SER A 185 7.55 -10.30 13.26
CA SER A 185 7.39 -8.90 13.66
C SER A 185 8.69 -8.12 13.44
N VAL A 186 8.69 -7.15 12.52
CA VAL A 186 9.83 -6.29 12.25
C VAL A 186 10.22 -5.47 13.48
N LEU A 187 9.25 -5.08 14.31
CA LEU A 187 9.52 -4.25 15.49
C LEU A 187 10.25 -5.05 16.57
N GLU A 188 9.85 -6.29 16.82
CA GLU A 188 10.56 -7.19 17.73
C GLU A 188 11.94 -7.55 17.16
N LEU A 189 12.02 -7.85 15.87
CA LEU A 189 13.29 -8.15 15.20
C LEU A 189 14.30 -7.00 15.30
N ILE A 190 13.87 -5.76 15.04
CA ILE A 190 14.72 -4.58 15.19
C ILE A 190 15.22 -4.42 16.63
N GLN A 191 14.35 -4.63 17.63
CA GLN A 191 14.76 -4.57 19.03
C GLN A 191 15.82 -5.62 19.37
N THR A 192 15.62 -6.87 18.92
CA THR A 192 16.58 -7.95 19.11
C THR A 192 17.91 -7.67 18.41
N LEU A 193 17.89 -7.24 17.15
CA LEU A 193 19.11 -6.87 16.41
C LEU A 193 19.90 -5.77 17.12
N LYS A 194 19.22 -4.74 17.65
CA LYS A 194 19.86 -3.68 18.44
C LYS A 194 20.49 -4.20 19.73
N ALA A 195 19.83 -5.11 20.43
CA ALA A 195 20.34 -5.70 21.67
C ALA A 195 21.57 -6.59 21.43
N GLN A 196 21.59 -7.30 20.30
CA GLN A 196 22.65 -8.25 19.96
C GLN A 196 23.87 -7.61 19.28
N ALA A 197 23.75 -6.41 18.73
CA ALA A 197 24.87 -5.68 18.15
C ALA A 197 25.84 -5.15 19.22
N ASN A 198 27.13 -5.49 19.09
CA ASN A 198 28.18 -5.02 19.99
C ASN A 198 29.50 -4.78 19.24
N PRO A 199 29.91 -3.52 19.02
CA PRO A 199 29.26 -2.28 19.47
C PRO A 199 27.95 -2.02 18.72
N ALA A 200 27.03 -1.26 19.31
CA ALA A 200 25.74 -0.93 18.68
C ALA A 200 25.91 -0.26 17.30
N ALA A 201 26.99 0.51 17.13
CA ALA A 201 27.32 1.16 15.87
C ALA A 201 27.72 0.20 14.74
N SER A 202 27.97 -1.09 15.03
CA SER A 202 28.26 -2.11 14.01
C SER A 202 27.04 -2.54 13.20
N LEU A 203 25.83 -2.25 13.71
CA LEU A 203 24.58 -2.63 13.05
C LEU A 203 24.36 -1.81 11.78
N GLU A 204 24.23 -2.51 10.65
CA GLU A 204 24.01 -1.95 9.33
C GLU A 204 23.11 -2.87 8.51
N GLY A 205 22.30 -2.32 7.62
CA GLY A 205 21.50 -3.13 6.71
C GLY A 205 20.18 -2.49 6.33
N GLU A 206 19.33 -3.27 5.68
CA GLU A 206 17.98 -2.87 5.30
C GLU A 206 17.01 -4.03 5.50
N ILE A 207 15.81 -3.71 5.97
CA ILE A 207 14.68 -4.63 6.03
C ILE A 207 13.49 -3.93 5.37
N ASP A 208 13.05 -4.48 4.25
CA ASP A 208 11.78 -4.17 3.60
C ASP A 208 10.65 -4.90 4.32
N VAL A 209 9.62 -4.14 4.68
CA VAL A 209 8.38 -4.60 5.29
C VAL A 209 7.28 -4.43 4.27
N SER A 210 6.77 -5.55 3.80
CA SER A 210 5.60 -5.63 2.93
C SER A 210 4.57 -6.57 3.55
N SER A 211 3.53 -6.94 2.80
CA SER A 211 2.48 -7.82 3.30
C SER A 211 2.32 -9.05 2.42
N PHE A 212 2.13 -10.21 3.05
CA PHE A 212 1.58 -11.41 2.41
C PHE A 212 0.09 -11.26 2.09
N ARG A 213 -0.55 -10.33 2.78
CA ARG A 213 -1.94 -10.01 2.57
C ARG A 213 -2.05 -8.86 1.59
N SER A 214 -3.05 -9.00 0.74
CA SER A 214 -3.46 -8.00 -0.21
C SER A 214 -4.10 -6.81 0.56
N GLY A 215 -3.69 -5.56 0.26
CA GLY A 215 -4.34 -4.32 0.73
C GLY A 215 -3.58 -3.46 1.74
N ASP A 216 -2.48 -3.94 2.33
CA ASP A 216 -1.73 -3.18 3.36
C ASP A 216 -0.62 -2.28 2.77
N VAL A 217 -0.76 -1.86 1.51
CA VAL A 217 0.35 -1.25 0.74
C VAL A 217 0.74 0.12 1.28
N GLU A 218 -0.20 0.84 1.91
CA GLU A 218 0.07 2.13 2.55
C GLU A 218 0.99 2.01 3.78
N ASP A 219 1.04 0.83 4.39
CA ASP A 219 1.87 0.53 5.55
C ASP A 219 3.23 -0.08 5.17
N TYR A 220 3.51 -0.20 3.87
CA TYR A 220 4.81 -0.67 3.39
C TYR A 220 5.88 0.31 3.80
N CYS A 221 7.01 -0.22 4.28
CA CYS A 221 8.13 0.61 4.67
C CYS A 221 9.44 -0.14 4.58
N ARG A 222 10.54 0.60 4.65
CA ARG A 222 11.89 0.10 4.77
C ARG A 222 12.51 0.63 6.04
N PHE A 223 13.07 -0.26 6.84
CA PHE A 223 14.00 0.09 7.90
C PHE A 223 15.41 0.08 7.31
N ALA A 224 16.07 1.23 7.24
CA ALA A 224 17.49 1.31 6.91
C ALA A 224 18.30 1.58 8.17
N ILE A 225 19.33 0.77 8.38
CA ILE A 225 20.21 0.84 9.53
C ILE A 225 21.59 1.26 9.07
N ARG A 226 22.13 2.34 9.65
CA ARG A 226 23.42 2.94 9.29
C ARG A 226 24.15 3.37 10.55
N GLY A 227 25.29 2.76 10.84
CA GLY A 227 26.08 3.07 12.03
C GLY A 227 25.30 2.91 13.35
N GLY A 228 24.40 1.92 13.43
CA GLY A 228 23.49 1.73 14.56
C GLY A 228 22.30 2.68 14.64
N GLU A 229 22.21 3.70 13.77
CA GLU A 229 21.02 4.55 13.66
C GLU A 229 20.00 3.91 12.70
N ILE A 230 18.72 3.98 13.08
CA ILE A 230 17.63 3.37 12.33
C ILE A 230 16.73 4.44 11.74
N TRP A 231 16.44 4.30 10.46
CA TRP A 231 15.61 5.18 9.67
C TRP A 231 14.48 4.38 9.05
N ILE A 232 13.30 4.98 8.99
CA ILE A 232 12.15 4.44 8.28
C ILE A 232 11.89 5.28 7.04
N ALA A 233 11.71 4.60 5.91
CA ALA A 233 11.24 5.21 4.66
C ALA A 233 9.96 4.52 4.22
N ARG A 234 9.00 5.29 3.71
CA ARG A 234 7.81 4.75 3.06
C ARG A 234 7.93 4.94 1.55
N PRO A 235 7.67 3.91 0.75
CA PRO A 235 7.80 4.03 -0.69
C PRO A 235 6.73 4.96 -1.24
N ASN A 236 7.06 5.71 -2.28
CA ASN A 236 6.06 6.35 -3.10
C ASN A 236 5.50 5.30 -4.08
N LEU A 237 4.31 4.78 -3.79
CA LEU A 237 3.66 3.76 -4.60
C LEU A 237 3.23 4.25 -6.00
N TRP A 238 3.25 5.56 -6.22
CA TRP A 238 2.55 6.24 -7.29
C TRP A 238 3.46 7.23 -8.03
N ALA A 239 4.78 6.99 -7.99
CA ALA A 239 5.81 7.96 -8.34
C ALA A 239 5.73 8.50 -9.78
N ASP A 240 5.26 7.68 -10.72
CA ASP A 240 5.16 8.02 -12.15
C ASP A 240 3.86 8.75 -12.51
N LEU A 241 3.00 9.03 -11.54
CA LEU A 241 1.71 9.66 -11.83
C LEU A 241 1.81 11.18 -11.84
N PRO A 242 1.01 11.83 -12.71
CA PRO A 242 0.85 13.27 -12.67
C PRO A 242 0.54 13.71 -11.24
N GLN A 243 1.25 14.72 -10.74
CA GLN A 243 0.98 15.32 -9.42
C GLN A 243 -0.18 16.33 -9.49
N ALA A 244 -0.56 16.72 -10.72
CA ALA A 244 -1.62 17.67 -11.02
C ALA A 244 -2.46 17.15 -12.20
N PRO A 245 -3.72 17.60 -12.34
CA PRO A 245 -4.54 17.29 -13.51
C PRO A 245 -3.82 17.76 -14.79
N PRO A 246 -3.99 17.04 -15.92
CA PRO A 246 -3.43 17.48 -17.19
C PRO A 246 -3.96 18.88 -17.53
N LYS A 247 -3.05 19.78 -17.92
CA LYS A 247 -3.42 21.12 -18.39
C LYS A 247 -4.36 20.95 -19.58
N LYS A 248 -5.49 21.68 -19.58
CA LYS A 248 -6.44 21.69 -20.69
C LYS A 248 -5.66 21.96 -21.98
N VAL A 249 -5.79 21.05 -22.95
CA VAL A 249 -5.46 21.37 -24.34
C VAL A 249 -6.45 22.46 -24.71
N GLU A 250 -6.00 23.71 -24.82
CA GLU A 250 -6.79 24.76 -25.45
C GLU A 250 -7.03 24.30 -26.89
N THR A 251 -8.22 23.78 -27.17
CA THR A 251 -8.68 23.63 -28.54
C THR A 251 -8.69 25.03 -29.15
N ALA A 252 -7.71 25.29 -30.03
CA ALA A 252 -7.65 26.49 -30.83
C ALA A 252 -9.01 26.69 -31.51
N ALA A 253 -9.58 27.87 -31.30
CA ALA A 253 -10.82 28.33 -31.91
C ALA A 253 -10.67 28.49 -33.43
#